data_AF-A0A661WIS6-F1
#
_entry.id   AF-A0A661WIS6-F1
#
_cell.length_a   1.000
_cell.length_b   1.000
_cell.length_c   1.000
_cell.angle_alpha   90.00
_cell.angle_beta   90.00
_cell.angle_gamma   90.00
#
_symmetry.space_group_name_H-M   'P 1'
#
loop_
_entity.id
_entity.type
_entity.pdbx_description
1 polymer ?
#
loop_
_entity_poly.entity_id
_entity_poly.type
_entity_poly.pdbx_seq_one_letter_code
_entity_poly.pdbx_strand_id
1 'polypeptide(L)'
;MIKLPVKWTNRLGEGGTQATCKKNNSTYVLNSQANPRRISAGIFPLCTQEVQIMLNTTTFPYPPIPQMRVLPLREQPAYRVRTNAAACSLSELLATVVGGVQQIEIAEALLARFDGDLARIYHAHPDQIASIHGLGGSTAVRIKAALALGLKLSEPNRERAVINSPSDAAALVQDEMSLLEQEYLRVIVLNTRNQVLEIREIYHGSVNSSQVRIAEVLRPAVERMAPAMIVVHNHPSGDPKASPDDVAITRSLVKAAKLFDIEILDHLIIGKGSFTSLKEKRLGF
;
A
#
# COMPACT_ATOMS: atom_id res chain seq x y z
N MET A 1 -31.22 10.86 -53.99
CA MET A 1 -31.11 9.51 -54.61
C MET A 1 -31.58 8.48 -53.59
N ILE A 2 -32.45 7.55 -54.00
CA ILE A 2 -33.33 6.74 -53.14
C ILE A 2 -32.52 5.74 -52.28
N LYS A 3 -32.64 5.79 -50.94
CA LYS A 3 -32.18 4.72 -50.04
C LYS A 3 -33.11 3.51 -50.21
N LEU A 4 -32.61 2.40 -50.75
CA LEU A 4 -33.36 1.14 -50.79
C LEU A 4 -33.00 0.29 -49.56
N PRO A 5 -33.99 -0.31 -48.86
CA PRO A 5 -33.73 -1.16 -47.71
C PRO A 5 -33.23 -2.54 -48.15
N VAL A 6 -32.06 -2.95 -47.65
CA VAL A 6 -31.61 -4.34 -47.72
C VAL A 6 -32.37 -5.14 -46.66
N LYS A 7 -33.21 -6.09 -47.07
CA LYS A 7 -33.88 -7.03 -46.16
C LYS A 7 -33.07 -8.31 -46.08
N TRP A 8 -32.59 -8.62 -44.88
CA TRP A 8 -32.02 -9.93 -44.53
C TRP A 8 -33.16 -10.86 -44.13
N THR A 9 -33.29 -12.01 -44.79
CA THR A 9 -34.26 -13.04 -44.39
C THR A 9 -33.54 -14.35 -44.13
N ASN A 10 -33.49 -14.77 -42.87
CA ASN A 10 -33.04 -16.11 -42.50
C ASN A 10 -34.20 -17.09 -42.62
N ARG A 11 -34.14 -18.01 -43.59
CA ARG A 11 -34.75 -19.34 -43.49
C ARG A 11 -34.30 -20.24 -44.63
N LEU A 12 -33.46 -21.23 -44.31
CA LEU A 12 -33.75 -22.68 -44.36
C LEU A 12 -32.53 -23.42 -43.77
N GLY A 13 -32.76 -24.63 -43.24
CA GLY A 13 -31.80 -25.37 -42.41
C GLY A 13 -30.47 -25.73 -43.07
N GLU A 14 -29.49 -25.95 -42.19
CA GLU A 14 -28.12 -26.44 -42.45
C GLU A 14 -27.17 -25.50 -43.22
N GLY A 15 -26.46 -24.65 -42.48
CA GLY A 15 -25.04 -24.34 -42.74
C GLY A 15 -24.66 -23.33 -43.84
N GLY A 16 -25.58 -22.59 -44.44
CA GLY A 16 -25.25 -21.55 -45.44
C GLY A 16 -26.00 -20.24 -45.25
N THR A 17 -25.33 -19.10 -45.50
CA THR A 17 -25.96 -17.76 -45.55
C THR A 17 -26.16 -17.34 -47.01
N GLN A 18 -27.39 -17.01 -47.41
CA GLN A 18 -27.70 -16.45 -48.72
C GLN A 18 -28.00 -14.96 -48.60
N ALA A 19 -27.39 -14.13 -49.45
CA ALA A 19 -27.73 -12.73 -49.60
C ALA A 19 -28.34 -12.49 -50.98
N THR A 20 -29.48 -11.80 -51.03
CA THR A 20 -30.13 -11.42 -52.29
C THR A 20 -30.25 -9.91 -52.37
N CYS A 21 -29.99 -9.36 -53.56
CA CYS A 21 -30.19 -7.96 -53.87
C CYS A 21 -31.06 -7.83 -55.11
N LYS A 22 -32.10 -6.99 -55.05
CA LYS A 22 -32.99 -6.69 -56.18
C LYS A 22 -32.69 -5.31 -56.73
N LYS A 23 -32.46 -5.23 -58.05
CA LYS A 23 -32.38 -3.97 -58.80
C LYS A 23 -33.08 -4.15 -60.14
N ASN A 24 -33.99 -3.24 -60.49
CA ASN A 24 -34.70 -3.17 -61.77
C ASN A 24 -35.25 -4.52 -62.28
N ASN A 25 -36.16 -5.14 -61.52
CA ASN A 25 -36.81 -6.43 -61.82
C ASN A 25 -35.90 -7.66 -62.02
N SER A 26 -34.59 -7.51 -61.81
CA SER A 26 -33.65 -8.64 -61.80
C SER A 26 -33.28 -9.02 -60.36
N THR A 27 -33.24 -10.32 -60.09
CA THR A 27 -32.86 -10.87 -58.79
C THR A 27 -31.47 -11.48 -58.91
N TYR A 28 -30.54 -11.01 -58.08
CA TYR A 28 -29.19 -11.56 -58.03
C TYR A 28 -29.04 -12.38 -56.74
N VAL A 29 -28.64 -13.65 -56.90
CA VAL A 29 -28.44 -14.60 -55.81
C VAL A 29 -26.96 -14.89 -55.68
N LEU A 30 -26.40 -14.66 -54.48
CA LEU A 30 -25.04 -15.07 -54.15
C LEU A 30 -25.09 -16.34 -53.30
N ASN A 31 -24.57 -17.44 -53.84
CA ASN A 31 -24.31 -18.68 -53.10
C ASN A 31 -22.82 -18.75 -52.77
N SER A 32 -22.46 -18.77 -51.49
CA SER A 32 -21.10 -19.10 -51.08
C SER A 32 -21.06 -20.44 -50.35
N GLN A 33 -20.57 -21.48 -51.03
CA GLN A 33 -19.92 -22.63 -50.40
C GLN A 33 -18.45 -22.65 -50.84
N ALA A 34 -17.65 -21.64 -50.46
CA ALA A 34 -16.21 -21.68 -50.75
C ALA A 34 -15.39 -20.73 -49.87
N ASN A 35 -14.22 -21.24 -49.52
CA ASN A 35 -13.14 -20.70 -48.69
C ASN A 35 -12.63 -19.30 -49.15
N PRO A 36 -12.51 -18.30 -48.26
CA PRO A 36 -12.27 -16.89 -48.61
C PRO A 36 -10.88 -16.52 -49.17
N ARG A 37 -10.02 -17.48 -49.56
CA ARG A 37 -8.64 -17.20 -50.01
C ARG A 37 -8.40 -17.15 -51.53
N ARG A 38 -9.42 -17.22 -52.39
CA ARG A 38 -9.23 -17.08 -53.85
C ARG A 38 -10.42 -16.42 -54.54
N ILE A 39 -10.35 -15.11 -54.75
CA ILE A 39 -11.05 -14.44 -55.84
C ILE A 39 -10.01 -13.53 -56.52
N SER A 40 -9.58 -13.91 -57.72
CA SER A 40 -8.69 -13.13 -58.56
C SER A 40 -9.46 -11.97 -59.20
N ALA A 41 -8.77 -10.83 -59.30
CA ALA A 41 -9.27 -9.61 -59.92
C ALA A 41 -9.57 -9.82 -61.41
N GLY A 42 -10.78 -9.44 -61.83
CA GLY A 42 -11.20 -9.47 -63.22
C GLY A 42 -12.26 -8.40 -63.51
N ILE A 43 -11.81 -7.28 -64.08
CA ILE A 43 -12.44 -6.43 -65.11
C ILE A 43 -13.88 -5.93 -64.86
N PHE A 44 -14.02 -4.63 -64.56
CA PHE A 44 -14.92 -3.69 -65.28
C PHE A 44 -14.53 -2.24 -64.91
N PRO A 45 -14.28 -1.34 -65.89
CA PRO A 45 -13.98 0.07 -65.65
C PRO A 45 -15.26 0.92 -65.65
N LEU A 46 -15.17 2.14 -65.10
CA LEU A 46 -16.15 3.24 -65.03
C LEU A 46 -16.74 3.48 -63.63
N CYS A 47 -15.99 4.19 -62.78
CA CYS A 47 -16.50 5.31 -61.97
C CYS A 47 -15.33 5.95 -61.20
N THR A 48 -14.37 6.55 -61.90
CA THR A 48 -13.25 7.29 -61.31
C THR A 48 -13.58 8.77 -61.24
N GLN A 49 -14.38 9.22 -60.24
CA GLN A 49 -14.26 10.61 -59.71
C GLN A 49 -15.07 10.98 -58.44
N GLU A 50 -15.57 10.05 -57.62
CA GLU A 50 -16.21 10.42 -56.33
C GLU A 50 -15.71 9.65 -55.09
N VAL A 51 -14.53 9.01 -55.16
CA VAL A 51 -13.93 8.31 -54.00
C VAL A 51 -12.60 8.96 -53.58
N GLN A 52 -12.59 10.29 -53.49
CA GLN A 52 -11.48 11.05 -52.89
C GLN A 52 -11.88 11.80 -51.61
N ILE A 53 -12.93 11.33 -50.92
CA ILE A 53 -13.29 11.77 -49.56
C ILE A 53 -13.75 10.56 -48.73
N MET A 54 -12.93 9.51 -48.66
CA MET A 54 -13.06 8.41 -47.67
C MET A 54 -11.75 7.61 -47.53
N LEU A 55 -10.60 8.27 -47.67
CA LEU A 55 -9.29 7.67 -47.38
C LEU A 55 -8.69 8.36 -46.16
N ASN A 56 -9.31 8.13 -45.01
CA ASN A 56 -8.67 8.22 -43.69
C ASN A 56 -9.58 7.54 -42.68
N THR A 57 -9.46 6.21 -42.59
CA THR A 57 -9.59 5.37 -41.38
C THR A 57 -9.85 3.92 -41.79
N THR A 58 -8.84 3.24 -42.32
CA THR A 58 -8.80 1.78 -42.35
C THR A 58 -7.46 1.33 -41.80
N THR A 59 -7.31 1.44 -40.48
CA THR A 59 -6.16 0.89 -39.74
C THR A 59 -6.54 -0.48 -39.16
N PHE A 60 -6.03 -1.52 -39.82
CA PHE A 60 -5.68 -2.90 -39.42
C PHE A 60 -6.53 -3.69 -38.37
N PRO A 61 -6.87 -4.97 -38.63
CA PRO A 61 -7.73 -5.81 -37.79
C PRO A 61 -7.03 -6.57 -36.65
N TYR A 62 -5.83 -6.16 -36.23
CA TYR A 62 -5.11 -6.79 -35.12
C TYR A 62 -5.16 -5.90 -33.87
N PRO A 63 -5.45 -6.46 -32.68
CA PRO A 63 -5.34 -5.68 -31.46
C PRO A 63 -3.91 -5.14 -31.32
N PRO A 64 -3.74 -3.88 -30.87
CA PRO A 64 -2.41 -3.31 -30.68
C PRO A 64 -1.58 -4.20 -29.76
N ILE A 65 -0.30 -4.38 -30.10
CA ILE A 65 0.63 -5.15 -29.28
C ILE A 65 0.76 -4.41 -27.94
N PRO A 66 0.57 -5.10 -26.78
CA PRO A 66 0.69 -4.45 -25.49
C PRO A 66 2.09 -3.88 -25.29
N GLN A 67 2.17 -2.63 -24.86
CA GLN A 67 3.42 -1.87 -24.68
C GLN A 67 4.40 -2.61 -23.78
N MET A 68 3.92 -3.29 -22.73
CA MET A 68 4.79 -4.07 -21.84
C MET A 68 5.66 -5.09 -22.57
N ARG A 69 5.12 -5.74 -23.62
CA ARG A 69 5.87 -6.75 -24.38
C ARG A 69 7.01 -6.16 -25.21
N VAL A 70 6.95 -4.85 -25.45
CA VAL A 70 7.90 -4.10 -26.30
C VAL A 70 8.94 -3.38 -25.44
N LEU A 71 8.59 -3.01 -24.20
CA LEU A 71 9.50 -2.29 -23.30
C LEU A 71 10.67 -3.17 -22.82
N PRO A 72 11.92 -2.65 -22.86
CA PRO A 72 13.05 -3.25 -22.18
C PRO A 72 12.74 -3.49 -20.69
N LEU A 73 13.30 -4.53 -20.09
CA LEU A 73 13.02 -4.91 -18.70
C LEU A 73 13.17 -3.74 -17.72
N ARG A 74 14.18 -2.88 -17.92
CA ARG A 74 14.47 -1.71 -17.06
C ARG A 74 13.39 -0.62 -17.11
N GLU A 75 12.58 -0.59 -18.17
CA GLU A 75 11.49 0.36 -18.40
C GLU A 75 10.14 -0.24 -18.01
N GLN A 76 10.08 -1.52 -17.64
CA GLN A 76 8.83 -2.15 -17.20
C GLN A 76 8.45 -1.64 -15.80
N PRO A 77 7.15 -1.31 -15.56
CA PRO A 77 6.70 -0.70 -14.30
C PRO A 77 7.14 -1.44 -13.04
N ALA A 78 6.96 -2.76 -12.99
CA ALA A 78 7.31 -3.56 -11.83
C ALA A 78 8.82 -3.55 -11.53
N TYR A 79 9.67 -3.54 -12.56
CA TYR A 79 11.11 -3.41 -12.40
C TYR A 79 11.46 -2.03 -11.81
N ARG A 80 10.88 -0.96 -12.36
CA ARG A 80 11.13 0.41 -11.90
C ARG A 80 10.70 0.61 -10.45
N VAL A 81 9.52 0.13 -10.06
CA VAL A 81 9.02 0.20 -8.68
C VAL A 81 9.94 -0.54 -7.72
N ARG A 82 10.45 -1.71 -8.11
CA ARG A 82 11.42 -2.47 -7.30
C ARG A 82 12.74 -1.70 -7.10
N THR A 83 13.21 -1.01 -8.13
CA THR A 83 14.48 -0.26 -8.07
C THR A 83 14.34 1.04 -7.29
N ASN A 84 13.32 1.84 -7.59
CA ASN A 84 13.03 3.10 -6.88
C ASN A 84 11.58 3.55 -7.16
N ALA A 85 10.65 3.15 -6.28
CA ALA A 85 9.24 3.51 -6.39
C ALA A 85 8.99 5.03 -6.40
N ALA A 86 9.81 5.82 -5.70
CA ALA A 86 9.64 7.26 -5.60
C ALA A 86 9.95 8.01 -6.92
N ALA A 87 10.72 7.38 -7.81
CA ALA A 87 11.04 7.94 -9.13
C ALA A 87 10.02 7.52 -10.22
N CYS A 88 9.06 6.65 -9.90
CA CYS A 88 8.05 6.18 -10.86
C CYS A 88 6.97 7.25 -11.06
N SER A 89 6.47 7.33 -12.28
CA SER A 89 5.28 8.12 -12.60
C SER A 89 4.01 7.46 -12.04
N LEU A 90 2.92 8.23 -11.99
CA LEU A 90 1.64 7.72 -11.49
C LEU A 90 1.09 6.57 -12.34
N SER A 91 1.25 6.63 -13.67
CA SER A 91 0.83 5.54 -14.57
C SER A 91 1.62 4.26 -14.29
N GLU A 92 2.90 4.35 -13.97
CA GLU A 92 3.74 3.18 -13.66
C GLU A 92 3.42 2.56 -12.30
N LEU A 93 3.12 3.39 -11.31
CA LEU A 93 2.64 2.93 -10.00
C LEU A 93 1.30 2.19 -10.16
N LEU A 94 0.34 2.80 -10.88
CA LEU A 94 -0.96 2.19 -11.13
C LEU A 94 -0.85 0.93 -12.00
N ALA A 95 -0.03 0.95 -13.05
CA ALA A 95 0.23 -0.20 -13.90
C ALA A 95 0.76 -1.38 -13.09
N THR A 96 1.65 -1.12 -12.12
CA THR A 96 2.17 -2.17 -11.23
C THR A 96 1.07 -2.76 -10.33
N VAL A 97 0.13 -1.95 -9.85
CA VAL A 97 -1.03 -2.41 -9.06
C VAL A 97 -2.02 -3.20 -9.93
N VAL A 98 -2.26 -2.75 -11.17
CA VAL A 98 -3.14 -3.40 -12.14
C VAL A 98 -2.60 -4.77 -12.55
N GLY A 99 -1.32 -4.87 -12.93
CA GLY A 99 -0.74 -6.13 -13.38
C GLY A 99 -1.31 -6.65 -14.71
N GLY A 100 -0.73 -7.73 -15.23
CA GLY A 100 -1.18 -8.35 -16.48
C GLY A 100 -0.69 -7.62 -17.74
N VAL A 101 -0.96 -8.20 -18.91
CA VAL A 101 -0.23 -7.87 -20.15
C VAL A 101 -0.47 -6.43 -20.64
N GLN A 102 -1.65 -5.86 -20.41
CA GLN A 102 -2.06 -4.51 -20.84
C GLN A 102 -2.07 -3.49 -19.69
N GLN A 103 -1.26 -3.72 -18.65
CA GLN A 103 -1.33 -2.93 -17.42
C GLN A 103 -1.05 -1.42 -17.61
N ILE A 104 -0.23 -1.06 -18.61
CA ILE A 104 0.17 0.35 -18.85
C ILE A 104 -1.00 1.09 -19.47
N GLU A 105 -1.60 0.51 -20.52
CA GLU A 105 -2.74 1.06 -21.24
C GLU A 105 -3.96 1.17 -20.33
N ILE A 106 -4.19 0.17 -19.49
CA ILE A 106 -5.28 0.18 -18.51
C ILE A 106 -5.05 1.28 -17.46
N ALA A 107 -3.81 1.46 -16.98
CA ALA A 107 -3.49 2.52 -16.03
C ALA A 107 -3.67 3.92 -16.64
N GLU A 108 -3.26 4.11 -17.89
CA GLU A 108 -3.47 5.34 -18.65
C GLU A 108 -4.96 5.62 -18.88
N ALA A 109 -5.74 4.61 -19.25
CA ALA A 109 -7.20 4.73 -19.42
C ALA A 109 -7.90 5.08 -18.10
N LEU A 110 -7.45 4.50 -16.98
CA LEU A 110 -7.93 4.85 -15.64
C LEU A 110 -7.63 6.30 -15.31
N LEU A 111 -6.39 6.75 -15.52
CA LEU A 111 -6.01 8.14 -15.27
C LEU A 111 -6.81 9.09 -16.15
N ALA A 112 -6.96 8.80 -17.43
CA ALA A 112 -7.76 9.62 -18.35
C ALA A 112 -9.23 9.72 -17.92
N ARG A 113 -9.81 8.62 -17.42
CA ARG A 113 -11.21 8.59 -16.96
C ARG A 113 -11.49 9.46 -15.73
N PHE A 114 -10.47 9.73 -14.92
CA PHE A 114 -10.55 10.49 -13.67
C PHE A 114 -9.65 11.73 -13.68
N ASP A 115 -9.34 12.26 -14.88
CA ASP A 115 -8.57 13.50 -15.08
C ASP A 115 -7.18 13.51 -14.44
N GLY A 116 -6.58 12.34 -14.22
CA GLY A 116 -5.31 12.17 -13.53
C GLY A 116 -5.36 12.39 -12.00
N ASP A 117 -6.55 12.60 -11.44
CA ASP A 117 -6.74 12.92 -10.02
C ASP A 117 -6.97 11.65 -9.18
N LEU A 118 -5.97 11.30 -8.36
CA LEU A 118 -6.04 10.16 -7.44
C LEU A 118 -7.16 10.28 -6.41
N ALA A 119 -7.53 11.48 -5.98
CA ALA A 119 -8.59 11.66 -5.00
C ALA A 119 -9.94 11.27 -5.62
N ARG A 120 -10.17 11.59 -6.90
CA ARG A 120 -11.38 11.14 -7.63
C ARG A 120 -11.44 9.63 -7.75
N ILE A 121 -10.31 8.98 -8.07
CA ILE A 121 -10.22 7.51 -8.11
C ILE A 121 -10.50 6.93 -6.71
N TYR A 122 -9.95 7.53 -5.67
CA TYR A 122 -10.17 7.11 -4.28
C TYR A 122 -11.63 7.25 -3.85
N HIS A 123 -12.35 8.29 -4.26
CA HIS A 123 -13.77 8.47 -3.89
C HIS A 123 -14.75 7.73 -4.80
N ALA A 124 -14.32 7.26 -5.98
CA ALA A 124 -15.16 6.49 -6.88
C ALA A 124 -15.65 5.18 -6.25
N HIS A 125 -16.86 4.77 -6.64
CA HIS A 125 -17.37 3.43 -6.32
C HIS A 125 -16.53 2.38 -7.08
N PRO A 126 -16.18 1.22 -6.47
CA PRO A 126 -15.40 0.19 -7.15
C PRO A 126 -15.96 -0.22 -8.52
N ASP A 127 -17.28 -0.24 -8.68
CA ASP A 127 -17.92 -0.56 -9.97
C ASP A 127 -17.64 0.47 -11.06
N GLN A 128 -17.45 1.75 -10.71
CA GLN A 128 -17.06 2.78 -11.68
C GLN A 128 -15.63 2.54 -12.17
N ILE A 129 -14.74 2.09 -11.29
CA ILE A 129 -13.36 1.72 -11.65
C ILE A 129 -13.38 0.43 -12.51
N ALA A 130 -14.18 -0.55 -12.13
CA ALA A 130 -14.35 -1.82 -12.85
C ALA A 130 -15.06 -1.65 -14.22
N SER A 131 -15.68 -0.50 -14.48
CA SER A 131 -16.30 -0.22 -15.79
C SER A 131 -15.27 0.08 -16.90
N ILE A 132 -14.01 0.35 -16.54
CA ILE A 132 -12.93 0.58 -17.50
C ILE A 132 -12.56 -0.76 -18.16
N HIS A 133 -12.44 -0.76 -19.48
CA HIS A 133 -12.12 -1.96 -20.23
C HIS A 133 -10.78 -2.57 -19.76
N GLY A 134 -10.79 -3.86 -19.43
CA GLY A 134 -9.62 -4.57 -18.87
C GLY A 134 -9.49 -4.50 -17.35
N LEU A 135 -10.31 -3.71 -16.65
CA LEU A 135 -10.37 -3.67 -15.18
C LEU A 135 -11.50 -4.54 -14.64
N GLY A 136 -11.15 -5.64 -13.96
CA GLY A 136 -12.12 -6.44 -13.21
C GLY A 136 -12.37 -5.91 -11.80
N GLY A 137 -13.47 -6.34 -11.17
CA GLY A 137 -13.83 -5.93 -9.80
C GLY A 137 -12.74 -6.19 -8.76
N SER A 138 -12.01 -7.30 -8.86
CA SER A 138 -10.87 -7.60 -7.97
C SER A 138 -9.75 -6.56 -8.09
N THR A 139 -9.49 -6.05 -9.29
CA THR A 139 -8.46 -5.02 -9.51
C THR A 139 -8.92 -3.65 -9.05
N ALA A 140 -10.20 -3.32 -9.23
CA ALA A 140 -10.78 -2.10 -8.66
C ALA A 140 -10.61 -2.06 -7.13
N VAL A 141 -10.88 -3.18 -6.44
CA VAL A 141 -10.65 -3.30 -4.99
C VAL A 141 -9.17 -3.17 -4.63
N ARG A 142 -8.25 -3.78 -5.39
CA ARG A 142 -6.79 -3.62 -5.16
C ARG A 142 -6.34 -2.16 -5.27
N ILE A 143 -6.82 -1.43 -6.27
CA ILE A 143 -6.52 0.00 -6.45
C ILE A 143 -7.02 0.79 -5.23
N LYS A 144 -8.26 0.56 -4.80
CA LYS A 144 -8.84 1.21 -3.61
C LYS A 144 -8.01 0.92 -2.36
N ALA A 145 -7.60 -0.33 -2.17
CA ALA A 145 -6.75 -0.72 -1.04
C ALA A 145 -5.38 -0.03 -1.08
N ALA A 146 -4.73 0.02 -2.24
CA ALA A 146 -3.44 0.68 -2.41
C ALA A 146 -3.51 2.18 -2.06
N LEU A 147 -4.55 2.89 -2.53
CA LEU A 147 -4.76 4.30 -2.20
C LEU A 147 -5.06 4.51 -0.72
N ALA A 148 -5.89 3.65 -0.12
CA ALA A 148 -6.18 3.71 1.32
C ALA A 148 -4.93 3.47 2.18
N LEU A 149 -4.03 2.57 1.77
CA LEU A 149 -2.74 2.36 2.42
C LEU A 149 -1.84 3.60 2.33
N GLY A 150 -1.81 4.26 1.17
CA GLY A 150 -1.08 5.53 1.00
C GLY A 150 -1.60 6.63 1.92
N LEU A 151 -2.92 6.73 2.09
CA LEU A 151 -3.55 7.65 3.04
C LEU A 151 -3.20 7.29 4.48
N LYS A 152 -3.27 6.01 4.86
CA LYS A 152 -2.87 5.54 6.20
C LYS A 152 -1.40 5.79 6.52
N LEU A 153 -0.52 5.74 5.52
CA LEU A 153 0.87 6.12 5.68
C LEU A 153 1.05 7.63 5.88
N SER A 154 0.14 8.43 5.31
CA SER A 154 0.12 9.89 5.40
C SER A 154 -0.61 10.40 6.64
N GLU A 155 -1.40 9.56 7.31
CA GLU A 155 -2.00 9.89 8.60
C GLU A 155 -0.87 10.28 9.58
N PRO A 156 -0.93 11.46 10.21
CA PRO A 156 0.03 11.80 11.24
C PRO A 156 -0.04 10.70 12.29
N ASN A 157 1.12 10.09 12.57
CA ASN A 157 1.28 9.12 13.66
C ASN A 157 0.54 9.70 14.87
N ARG A 158 -0.48 9.00 15.41
CA ARG A 158 -1.27 9.43 16.57
C ARG A 158 -0.38 10.20 17.53
N GLU A 159 -0.80 11.39 17.96
CA GLU A 159 0.01 12.27 18.81
C GLU A 159 0.70 11.44 19.88
N ARG A 160 2.03 11.31 19.74
CA ARG A 160 2.82 10.50 20.64
C ARG A 160 2.75 11.16 22.00
N ALA A 161 2.44 10.38 23.03
CA ALA A 161 2.44 10.88 24.40
C ALA A 161 3.78 11.57 24.68
N VAL A 162 3.70 12.80 25.19
CA VAL A 162 4.87 13.60 25.60
C VAL A 162 5.01 13.44 27.10
N ILE A 163 6.23 13.11 27.56
CA ILE A 163 6.54 12.97 28.99
C ILE A 163 7.23 14.25 29.47
N ASN A 164 6.57 14.98 30.36
CA ASN A 164 7.10 16.18 31.01
C ASN A 164 7.37 15.95 32.51
N SER A 165 6.83 14.87 33.08
CA SER A 165 6.98 14.52 34.49
C SER A 165 7.03 13.00 34.71
N PRO A 166 7.55 12.52 35.85
CA PRO A 166 7.45 11.12 36.24
C PRO A 166 6.01 10.61 36.28
N SER A 167 5.04 11.46 36.63
CA SER A 167 3.61 11.14 36.60
C SER A 167 3.10 10.85 35.19
N ASP A 168 3.55 11.61 34.18
CA ASP A 168 3.17 11.35 32.78
C ASP A 168 3.67 9.98 32.34
N ALA A 169 4.91 9.63 32.70
CA ALA A 169 5.51 8.34 32.40
C ALA A 169 4.80 7.19 33.12
N ALA A 170 4.49 7.36 34.42
CA ALA A 170 3.77 6.36 35.21
C ALA A 170 2.36 6.12 34.65
N ALA A 171 1.63 7.18 34.28
CA ALA A 171 0.26 7.08 33.75
C ALA A 171 0.16 6.23 32.47
N LEU A 172 1.25 6.10 31.70
CA LEU A 172 1.27 5.27 30.49
C LEU A 172 1.26 3.77 30.78
N VAL A 173 1.70 3.35 31.97
CA VAL A 173 1.96 1.94 32.27
C VAL A 173 1.35 1.47 33.59
N GLN A 174 0.96 2.39 34.48
CA GLN A 174 0.53 2.08 35.84
C GLN A 174 -0.73 1.22 35.90
N ASP A 175 -1.72 1.48 35.05
CA ASP A 175 -2.98 0.73 35.02
C ASP A 175 -2.75 -0.76 34.75
N GLU A 176 -1.87 -1.09 33.81
CA GLU A 176 -1.52 -2.47 33.47
C GLU A 176 -0.52 -3.05 34.49
N MET A 177 0.58 -2.34 34.73
CA MET A 177 1.71 -2.88 35.51
C MET A 177 1.39 -3.07 37.00
N SER A 178 0.45 -2.31 37.55
CA SER A 178 0.02 -2.47 38.94
C SER A 178 -0.79 -3.75 39.20
N LEU A 179 -1.30 -4.39 38.14
CA LEU A 179 -2.08 -5.62 38.19
C LEU A 179 -1.24 -6.88 37.96
N LEU A 180 0.04 -6.73 37.59
CA LEU A 180 0.91 -7.86 37.28
C LEU A 180 1.33 -8.60 38.56
N GLU A 181 1.16 -9.93 38.56
CA GLU A 181 1.48 -10.82 39.69
C GLU A 181 2.97 -11.20 39.77
N GLN A 182 3.75 -10.85 38.75
CA GLN A 182 5.21 -11.03 38.68
C GLN A 182 5.87 -9.68 38.44
N GLU A 183 7.17 -9.56 38.71
CA GLU A 183 7.92 -8.34 38.35
C GLU A 183 8.18 -8.33 36.85
N TYR A 184 8.00 -7.18 36.24
CA TYR A 184 8.28 -6.90 34.84
C TYR A 184 9.21 -5.70 34.78
N LEU A 185 10.29 -5.79 34.02
CA LEU A 185 11.14 -4.66 33.67
C LEU A 185 10.79 -4.22 32.25
N ARG A 186 10.34 -2.97 32.12
CA ARG A 186 10.04 -2.32 30.85
C ARG A 186 10.91 -1.08 30.67
N VAL A 187 11.02 -0.64 29.43
CA VAL A 187 11.63 0.64 29.08
C VAL A 187 10.70 1.45 28.19
N ILE A 188 10.66 2.75 28.44
CA ILE A 188 9.97 3.74 27.61
C ILE A 188 11.04 4.49 26.83
N VAL A 189 11.06 4.31 25.52
CA VAL A 189 12.05 4.91 24.61
C VAL A 189 11.54 6.26 24.13
N LEU A 190 12.38 7.29 24.19
CA LEU A 190 11.98 8.68 23.99
C LEU A 190 12.80 9.36 22.89
N ASN A 191 12.19 10.26 22.14
CA ASN A 191 12.92 11.17 21.26
C ASN A 191 13.40 12.43 21.98
N THR A 192 14.06 13.34 21.25
CA THR A 192 14.58 14.62 21.78
C THR A 192 13.52 15.58 22.32
N ARG A 193 12.23 15.33 22.06
CA ARG A 193 11.10 16.10 22.59
C ARG A 193 10.32 15.33 23.65
N ASN A 194 10.92 14.31 24.24
CA ASN A 194 10.31 13.38 25.21
C ASN A 194 9.01 12.72 24.71
N GLN A 195 8.86 12.55 23.41
CA GLN A 195 7.75 11.79 22.85
C GLN A 195 8.06 10.31 22.89
N VAL A 196 7.08 9.51 23.33
CA VAL A 196 7.18 8.05 23.37
C VAL A 196 7.31 7.49 21.98
N LEU A 197 8.46 6.86 21.71
CA LEU A 197 8.73 6.08 20.51
C LEU A 197 8.20 4.66 20.65
N GLU A 198 8.40 4.07 21.82
CA GLU A 198 8.09 2.67 22.11
C GLU A 198 8.05 2.44 23.63
N ILE A 199 7.20 1.51 24.07
CA ILE A 199 7.27 0.90 25.41
C ILE A 199 7.56 -0.58 25.19
N ARG A 200 8.68 -1.07 25.73
CA ARG A 200 9.17 -2.42 25.48
C ARG A 200 9.41 -3.18 26.79
N GLU A 201 8.86 -4.38 26.88
CA GLU A 201 9.23 -5.35 27.92
C GLU A 201 10.61 -5.95 27.65
N ILE A 202 11.44 -6.00 28.69
CA ILE A 202 12.79 -6.56 28.66
C ILE A 202 12.86 -7.86 29.46
N TYR A 203 12.26 -7.88 30.65
CA TYR A 203 12.22 -9.06 31.52
C TYR A 203 10.85 -9.21 32.17
N HIS A 204 10.51 -10.46 32.52
CA HIS A 204 9.42 -10.82 33.41
C HIS A 204 9.88 -11.97 34.35
N GLY A 205 9.36 -12.00 35.58
CA GLY A 205 9.74 -12.96 36.62
C GLY A 205 10.47 -12.29 37.79
N SER A 206 11.32 -13.00 38.53
CA SER A 206 12.10 -12.38 39.62
C SER A 206 13.24 -11.54 39.01
N VAL A 207 13.15 -10.22 39.08
CA VAL A 207 14.15 -9.31 38.51
C VAL A 207 15.25 -9.06 39.55
N ASN A 208 16.14 -10.04 39.73
CA ASN A 208 17.33 -9.85 40.57
C ASN A 208 18.43 -9.09 39.80
N SER A 209 19.20 -8.25 40.50
CA SER A 209 20.30 -7.45 39.92
C SER A 209 21.38 -8.29 39.20
N SER A 210 21.55 -9.55 39.60
CA SER A 210 22.47 -10.50 38.95
C SER A 210 21.96 -11.07 37.61
N GLN A 211 20.68 -10.91 37.30
CA GLN A 211 20.05 -11.47 36.10
C GLN A 211 19.84 -10.42 34.99
N VAL A 212 19.74 -9.13 35.34
CA VAL A 212 19.50 -8.05 34.38
C VAL A 212 20.78 -7.69 33.62
N ARG A 213 20.80 -7.97 32.32
CA ARG A 213 21.90 -7.56 31.44
C ARG A 213 21.67 -6.15 30.94
N ILE A 214 22.53 -5.22 31.35
CA ILE A 214 22.47 -3.80 30.96
C ILE A 214 22.37 -3.59 29.45
N ALA A 215 23.08 -4.40 28.66
CA ALA A 215 23.02 -4.33 27.19
C ALA A 215 21.62 -4.65 26.63
N GLU A 216 20.85 -5.52 27.27
CA GLU A 216 19.47 -5.83 26.85
C GLU A 216 18.50 -4.70 27.20
N VAL A 217 18.70 -4.05 28.34
CA VAL A 217 17.92 -2.86 28.74
C VAL A 217 18.16 -1.68 27.80
N LEU A 218 19.40 -1.47 27.34
CA LEU A 218 19.76 -0.37 26.43
C LEU A 218 19.42 -0.66 24.96
N ARG A 219 19.27 -1.93 24.58
CA ARG A 219 19.03 -2.35 23.18
C ARG A 219 17.90 -1.58 22.49
N PRO A 220 16.70 -1.38 23.09
CA PRO A 220 15.62 -0.69 22.39
C PRO A 220 15.93 0.77 22.07
N ALA A 221 16.69 1.46 22.93
CA ALA A 221 17.11 2.83 22.66
C ALA A 221 18.13 2.88 21.52
N VAL A 222 19.07 1.92 21.46
CA VAL A 222 20.04 1.82 20.36
C VAL A 222 19.34 1.50 19.03
N GLU A 223 18.43 0.53 19.00
CA GLU A 223 17.68 0.16 17.79
C GLU A 223 16.83 1.32 17.23
N ARG A 224 16.35 2.20 18.11
CA ARG A 224 15.55 3.38 17.76
C ARG A 224 16.38 4.65 17.55
N MET A 225 17.70 4.59 17.71
CA MET A 225 18.58 5.78 17.71
C MET A 225 18.05 6.87 18.67
N ALA A 226 17.57 6.45 19.83
CA ALA A 226 16.89 7.30 20.79
C ALA A 226 17.88 7.98 21.74
N PRO A 227 17.77 9.30 21.97
CA PRO A 227 18.66 10.02 22.89
C PRO A 227 18.37 9.75 24.37
N ALA A 228 17.19 9.22 24.70
CA ALA A 228 16.75 9.09 26.08
C ALA A 228 15.79 7.92 26.28
N MET A 229 15.74 7.41 27.51
CA MET A 229 14.75 6.41 27.92
C MET A 229 14.44 6.50 29.42
N ILE A 230 13.29 5.95 29.81
CA ILE A 230 12.89 5.75 31.20
C ILE A 230 12.80 4.24 31.45
N VAL A 231 13.32 3.79 32.58
CA VAL A 231 13.15 2.40 33.03
C VAL A 231 11.97 2.31 33.96
N VAL A 232 11.19 1.23 33.87
CA VAL A 232 10.06 1.01 34.76
C VAL A 232 10.04 -0.44 35.19
N HIS A 233 9.82 -0.71 36.47
CA HIS A 233 9.41 -2.03 36.92
C HIS A 233 8.26 -1.97 37.92
N ASN A 234 7.53 -3.06 38.10
CA ASN A 234 6.50 -3.17 39.12
C ASN A 234 6.97 -4.04 40.29
N HIS A 235 6.43 -3.76 41.48
CA HIS A 235 6.54 -4.65 42.64
C HIS A 235 5.18 -5.34 42.86
N PRO A 236 5.07 -6.67 42.70
CA PRO A 236 3.82 -7.42 42.93
C PRO A 236 3.24 -7.27 44.35
N SER A 237 4.11 -6.96 45.32
CA SER A 237 3.71 -6.61 46.70
C SER A 237 2.78 -5.39 46.75
N GLY A 238 2.88 -4.50 45.76
CA GLY A 238 2.15 -3.24 45.65
C GLY A 238 2.83 -2.05 46.33
N ASP A 239 3.91 -2.24 47.08
CA ASP A 239 4.71 -1.15 47.67
C ASP A 239 5.77 -0.68 46.66
N PRO A 240 5.73 0.57 46.15
CA PRO A 240 6.70 1.06 45.17
C PRO A 240 8.05 1.48 45.81
N LYS A 241 8.40 0.98 46.99
CA LYS A 241 9.64 1.37 47.68
C LYS A 241 10.85 0.71 47.02
N ALA A 242 11.82 1.53 46.62
CA ALA A 242 13.07 1.05 46.02
C ALA A 242 13.87 0.15 46.97
N SER A 243 14.25 -1.03 46.46
CA SER A 243 15.21 -1.93 47.08
C SER A 243 16.66 -1.49 46.82
N PRO A 244 17.65 -1.98 47.58
CA PRO A 244 19.06 -1.73 47.28
C PRO A 244 19.48 -2.22 45.89
N ASP A 245 18.87 -3.31 45.40
CA ASP A 245 19.15 -3.87 44.07
C ASP A 245 18.64 -2.94 42.97
N ASP A 246 17.45 -2.35 43.12
CA ASP A 246 16.91 -1.37 42.17
C ASP A 246 17.88 -0.20 41.99
N VAL A 247 18.41 0.31 43.11
CA VAL A 247 19.37 1.41 43.12
C VAL A 247 20.70 1.00 42.46
N ALA A 248 21.17 -0.23 42.69
CA ALA A 248 22.41 -0.74 42.12
C ALA A 248 22.30 -0.94 40.59
N ILE A 249 21.19 -1.50 40.11
CA ILE A 249 20.90 -1.66 38.68
C ILE A 249 20.81 -0.29 38.02
N THR A 250 20.06 0.65 38.62
CA THR A 250 19.90 2.02 38.10
C THR A 250 21.26 2.70 37.91
N ARG A 251 22.12 2.64 38.94
CA ARG A 251 23.46 3.24 38.88
C ARG A 251 24.32 2.63 37.78
N SER A 252 24.25 1.32 37.59
CA SER A 252 24.98 0.61 36.54
C SER A 252 24.47 0.99 35.16
N LEU A 253 23.15 1.11 35.00
CA LEU A 253 22.51 1.51 33.76
C LEU A 253 22.84 2.95 33.39
N VAL A 254 22.72 3.91 34.31
CA VAL A 254 23.05 5.33 34.09
C VAL A 254 24.49 5.49 33.59
N LYS A 255 25.43 4.76 34.21
CA LYS A 255 26.85 4.78 33.79
C LYS A 255 27.05 4.21 32.39
N ALA A 256 26.41 3.09 32.08
CA ALA A 256 26.54 2.45 30.78
C ALA A 256 25.87 3.26 29.67
N ALA A 257 24.65 3.76 29.90
CA ALA A 257 23.88 4.55 28.94
C ALA A 257 24.65 5.80 28.49
N LYS A 258 25.38 6.44 29.41
CA LYS A 258 26.26 7.58 29.11
C LYS A 258 27.34 7.26 28.06
N LEU A 259 27.80 6.01 27.96
CA LEU A 259 28.77 5.60 26.93
C LEU A 259 28.15 5.48 25.53
N PHE A 260 26.83 5.39 25.44
CA PHE A 260 26.07 5.30 24.20
C PHE A 260 25.39 6.63 23.83
N ASP A 261 25.68 7.71 24.56
CA ASP A 261 24.98 8.99 24.45
C ASP A 261 23.45 8.87 24.63
N ILE A 262 23.03 7.93 25.51
CA ILE A 262 21.63 7.71 25.90
C ILE A 262 21.45 8.21 27.34
N GLU A 263 20.51 9.11 27.56
CA GLU A 263 20.15 9.57 28.89
C GLU A 263 19.08 8.68 29.52
N ILE A 264 19.35 8.14 30.71
CA ILE A 264 18.30 7.56 31.56
C ILE A 264 17.65 8.72 32.31
N LEU A 265 16.42 9.08 31.92
CA LEU A 265 15.72 10.23 32.52
C LEU A 265 15.19 9.88 33.91
N ASP A 266 14.68 8.67 34.08
CA ASP A 266 14.17 8.17 35.36
C ASP A 266 14.16 6.64 35.41
N HIS A 267 14.00 6.12 36.62
CA HIS A 267 13.62 4.75 36.90
C HIS A 267 12.40 4.75 37.82
N LEU A 268 11.25 4.30 37.30
CA LEU A 268 10.00 4.25 38.04
C LEU A 268 9.75 2.87 38.61
N ILE A 269 9.26 2.84 39.86
CA ILE A 269 8.75 1.63 40.50
C ILE A 269 7.25 1.77 40.64
N ILE A 270 6.50 0.85 40.03
CA ILE A 270 5.04 0.85 40.02
C ILE A 270 4.53 -0.06 41.14
N GLY A 271 3.70 0.50 42.02
CA GLY A 271 2.95 -0.23 43.04
C GLY A 271 1.45 -0.21 42.74
N LYS A 272 0.63 -0.61 43.73
CA LYS A 272 -0.83 -0.56 43.60
C LYS A 272 -1.33 0.86 43.83
N GLY A 273 -1.78 1.53 42.76
CA GLY A 273 -2.30 2.89 42.81
C GLY A 273 -1.27 3.97 43.17
N SER A 274 0.03 3.64 43.18
CA SER A 274 1.12 4.58 43.48
C SER A 274 2.38 4.22 42.70
N PHE A 275 3.33 5.15 42.63
CA PHE A 275 4.64 4.92 42.02
C PHE A 275 5.74 5.68 42.79
N THR A 276 6.99 5.28 42.60
CA THR A 276 8.17 6.00 43.07
C THR A 276 9.07 6.34 41.88
N SER A 277 9.48 7.60 41.77
CA SER A 277 10.62 8.02 40.93
C SER A 277 11.93 7.90 41.70
N LEU A 278 12.89 7.14 41.16
CA LEU A 278 14.25 7.09 41.72
C LEU A 278 15.00 8.40 41.46
N LYS A 279 14.72 9.09 40.35
CA LYS A 279 15.34 10.39 40.04
C LYS A 279 14.95 11.45 41.06
N GLU A 280 13.66 11.60 41.38
CA GLU A 280 13.17 12.56 42.37
C GLU A 280 13.70 12.25 43.77
N LYS A 281 13.79 10.97 44.13
CA LYS A 281 14.36 10.51 45.41
C LYS A 281 15.89 10.54 45.45
N ARG A 282 16.56 10.90 44.34
CA ARG A 282 18.03 10.92 44.21
C ARG A 282 18.69 9.58 44.52
N LEU A 283 18.07 8.50 44.06
CA LEU A 283 18.52 7.12 44.25
C LEU A 283 19.08 6.56 42.95
N GLY A 284 20.38 6.26 42.91
CA GLY A 284 21.01 5.62 41.75
C GLY A 284 21.35 6.56 40.59
N PHE A 285 20.96 7.83 40.67
CA PHE A 285 21.33 8.91 39.75
C PHE A 285 22.48 9.77 40.26
#